data_AF-A0A2S5LYM0-F1
#
_entry.id   AF-A0A2S5LYM0-F1
#
_cell.length_a   1.000
_cell.length_b   1.000
_cell.length_c   1.000
_cell.angle_alpha   90.00
_cell.angle_beta   90.00
_cell.angle_gamma   90.00
#
_symmetry.space_group_name_H-M   'P 1'
#
loop_
_entity.id
_entity.type
_entity.pdbx_description
1 polymer ?
#
loop_
_entity_poly.entity_id
_entity_poly.type
_entity_poly.pdbx_seq_one_letter_code
_entity_poly.pdbx_strand_id
1 'polypeptide(L)'
;MKKTFIAITAIFGINLLSAFNSIAAPAKFYGTDYSGVYACKGSNAKVGDYELTITFSLNKANSSGNIGNYDLSVQTENPTAYKGQAIVKGSDMALTIKFIDGNKHTYSTGLAKFKRIYIEERRFSYMSEYYESDANANASADKPGNFGSEVCVQKPSNTSSPS
;
A
#
# COMPACT_ATOMS: atom_id res chain seq x y z
N MET A 1 72.92 -44.49 -5.58
CA MET A 1 71.57 -44.85 -6.08
C MET A 1 70.68 -45.24 -4.89
N LYS A 2 69.38 -44.91 -4.97
CA LYS A 2 68.27 -45.10 -3.99
C LYS A 2 68.09 -43.92 -3.01
N LYS A 3 67.43 -42.83 -3.41
CA LYS A 3 65.97 -42.54 -3.45
C LYS A 3 65.34 -42.36 -2.06
N THR A 4 65.37 -41.11 -1.59
CA THR A 4 64.67 -40.57 -0.42
C THR A 4 63.20 -40.34 -0.79
N PHE A 5 62.26 -40.92 -0.04
CA PHE A 5 60.84 -40.58 -0.12
C PHE A 5 60.58 -39.37 0.79
N ILE A 6 60.27 -38.21 0.20
CA ILE A 6 59.74 -37.05 0.91
C ILE A 6 58.22 -37.10 0.73
N ALA A 7 57.49 -37.33 1.81
CA ALA A 7 56.05 -37.21 1.85
C ALA A 7 55.68 -35.72 1.81
N ILE A 8 55.04 -35.30 0.72
CA ILE A 8 54.51 -33.95 0.56
C ILE A 8 53.11 -33.95 1.19
N THR A 9 53.02 -33.48 2.43
CA THR A 9 51.73 -33.19 3.06
C THR A 9 51.26 -31.84 2.55
N ALA A 10 50.41 -31.85 1.52
CA ALA A 10 49.77 -30.65 0.99
C ALA A 10 48.71 -30.16 2.00
N ILE A 11 49.05 -29.14 2.77
CA ILE A 11 48.09 -28.40 3.59
C ILE A 11 47.27 -27.52 2.63
N PHE A 12 46.10 -28.01 2.23
CA PHE A 12 45.09 -27.23 1.54
C PHE A 12 44.53 -26.18 2.51
N GLY A 13 45.08 -24.97 2.46
CA GLY A 13 44.54 -23.81 3.16
C GLY A 13 43.22 -23.39 2.52
N ILE A 14 42.10 -23.81 3.12
CA ILE A 14 40.77 -23.29 2.78
C ILE A 14 40.71 -21.85 3.28
N ASN A 15 40.85 -20.90 2.36
CA ASN A 15 40.54 -19.49 2.61
C ASN A 15 39.03 -19.35 2.73
N LEU A 16 38.52 -19.52 3.95
CA LEU A 16 37.13 -19.21 4.29
C LEU A 16 37.00 -17.69 4.46
N LEU A 17 37.05 -16.93 3.36
CA LEU A 17 36.52 -15.57 3.35
C LEU A 17 34.98 -15.69 3.37
N SER A 18 34.42 -15.81 4.57
CA SER A 18 33.01 -15.56 4.81
C SER A 18 32.75 -14.09 4.50
N ALA A 19 32.35 -13.81 3.27
CA ALA A 19 31.70 -12.57 2.90
C ALA A 19 30.39 -12.51 3.68
N PHE A 20 30.43 -11.93 4.88
CA PHE A 20 29.24 -11.45 5.56
C PHE A 20 28.66 -10.36 4.67
N ASN A 21 27.69 -10.73 3.83
CA ASN A 21 26.79 -9.76 3.24
C ASN A 21 26.05 -9.12 4.42
N SER A 22 26.57 -8.01 4.92
CA SER A 22 25.82 -7.12 5.81
C SER A 22 24.61 -6.67 5.02
N ILE A 23 23.48 -7.35 5.19
CA ILE A 23 22.18 -6.91 4.70
C ILE A 23 21.94 -5.60 5.45
N ALA A 24 22.19 -4.48 4.78
CA ALA A 24 21.93 -3.16 5.34
C ALA A 24 20.45 -3.12 5.74
N ALA A 25 20.17 -2.68 6.97
CA ALA A 25 18.81 -2.52 7.44
C ALA A 25 18.05 -1.61 6.46
N PRO A 26 16.76 -1.89 6.17
CA PRO A 26 15.97 -1.03 5.29
C PRO A 26 16.02 0.41 5.80
N ALA A 27 16.20 1.36 4.88
CA ALA A 27 16.30 2.77 5.23
C ALA A 27 15.03 3.22 5.98
N LYS A 28 15.20 3.97 7.08
CA LYS A 28 14.04 4.54 7.79
C LYS A 28 13.18 5.34 6.82
N PHE A 29 11.86 5.19 6.94
CA PHE A 29 10.92 5.97 6.15
C PHE A 29 11.12 7.49 6.39
N TYR A 30 11.27 8.23 5.30
CA TYR A 30 11.42 9.69 5.29
C TYR A 30 10.42 10.38 4.34
N GLY A 31 9.47 9.63 3.79
CA GLY A 31 8.43 10.16 2.91
C GLY A 31 7.40 11.01 3.66
N THR A 32 6.45 11.58 2.91
CA THR A 32 5.29 12.27 3.48
C THR A 32 4.34 11.24 4.09
N ASP A 33 3.92 11.47 5.33
CA ASP A 33 2.89 10.68 5.99
C ASP A 33 1.51 11.20 5.55
N TYR A 34 0.77 10.37 4.80
CA TYR A 34 -0.58 10.66 4.31
C TYR A 34 -1.67 10.07 5.22
N SER A 35 -1.33 9.60 6.42
CA SER A 35 -2.29 9.05 7.39
C SER A 35 -3.39 10.05 7.72
N GLY A 36 -4.59 9.53 7.98
CA GLY A 36 -5.73 10.34 8.37
C GLY A 36 -7.04 9.81 7.81
N VAL A 37 -8.11 10.54 8.08
CA VAL A 37 -9.47 10.21 7.65
C VAL A 37 -9.84 11.10 6.46
N TYR A 38 -10.34 10.50 5.39
CA TYR A 38 -10.70 11.15 4.15
C TYR A 38 -12.19 10.98 3.89
N ALA A 39 -12.87 12.08 3.60
CA ALA A 39 -14.23 12.04 3.06
C ALA A 39 -14.15 11.94 1.54
N CYS A 40 -14.80 10.95 0.96
CA CYS A 40 -14.75 10.66 -0.46
C CYS A 40 -16.13 10.72 -1.08
N LYS A 41 -16.19 11.27 -2.29
CA LYS A 41 -17.34 11.17 -3.18
C LYS A 41 -16.89 10.46 -4.45
N GLY A 42 -17.64 9.46 -4.87
CA GLY A 42 -17.34 8.70 -6.07
C GLY A 42 -18.58 8.41 -6.88
N SER A 43 -18.35 7.85 -8.06
CA SER A 43 -19.41 7.37 -8.94
C SER A 43 -18.94 6.15 -9.71
N ASN A 44 -19.83 5.19 -9.95
CA ASN A 44 -19.56 4.07 -10.86
C ASN A 44 -20.82 3.62 -11.60
N ALA A 45 -20.63 2.82 -12.65
CA ALA A 45 -21.72 2.40 -13.52
C ALA A 45 -22.78 1.51 -12.84
N LYS A 46 -22.45 0.93 -11.67
CA LYS A 46 -23.33 -0.02 -10.98
C LYS A 46 -24.26 0.63 -9.97
N VAL A 47 -23.76 1.59 -9.19
CA VAL A 47 -24.51 2.22 -8.09
C VAL A 47 -24.78 3.71 -8.30
N GLY A 48 -24.19 4.33 -9.31
CA GLY A 48 -24.23 5.78 -9.49
C GLY A 48 -23.34 6.49 -8.47
N ASP A 49 -23.77 7.64 -7.99
CA ASP A 49 -23.03 8.45 -7.03
C ASP A 49 -23.11 7.88 -5.60
N TYR A 50 -22.00 7.91 -4.88
CA TYR A 50 -21.92 7.44 -3.49
C TYR A 50 -20.90 8.24 -2.67
N GLU A 51 -21.05 8.16 -1.35
CA GLU A 51 -20.10 8.70 -0.38
C GLU A 51 -19.49 7.59 0.48
N LEU A 52 -18.23 7.77 0.84
CA LEU A 52 -17.52 6.87 1.75
C LEU A 52 -16.46 7.63 2.56
N THR A 53 -16.03 7.02 3.65
CA THR A 53 -14.91 7.49 4.47
C THR A 53 -13.76 6.49 4.39
N ILE A 54 -12.55 6.94 4.02
CA ILE A 54 -11.33 6.12 4.01
C ILE A 54 -10.38 6.59 5.10
N THR A 55 -9.88 5.65 5.89
CA THR A 55 -8.82 5.93 6.87
C THR A 55 -7.53 5.28 6.41
N PHE A 56 -6.47 6.08 6.26
CA PHE A 56 -5.11 5.64 6.01
C PHE A 56 -4.34 5.58 7.33
N SER A 57 -3.65 4.46 7.58
CA SER A 57 -2.72 4.30 8.70
C SER A 57 -1.35 3.86 8.20
N LEU A 58 -0.33 4.72 8.32
CA LEU A 58 1.03 4.40 7.91
C LEU A 58 1.59 3.23 8.74
N ASN A 59 1.93 2.14 8.07
CA ASN A 59 2.68 1.05 8.64
C ASN A 59 4.17 1.39 8.60
N LYS A 60 4.64 2.13 9.63
CA LYS A 60 6.04 2.59 9.74
C LYS A 60 7.04 1.44 9.74
N ALA A 61 6.68 0.29 10.31
CA ALA A 61 7.57 -0.88 10.40
C ALA A 61 7.86 -1.49 9.02
N ASN A 62 6.88 -1.45 8.12
CA ASN A 62 7.01 -1.96 6.76
C ASN A 62 7.32 -0.87 5.72
N SER A 63 7.45 0.39 6.13
CA SER A 63 7.77 1.51 5.23
C SER A 63 9.28 1.75 5.19
N SER A 64 9.80 2.13 4.03
CA SER A 64 11.24 2.28 3.84
C SER A 64 11.56 3.37 2.83
N GLY A 65 12.57 4.19 3.14
CA GLY A 65 12.99 5.30 2.28
C GLY A 65 11.83 6.25 1.94
N ASN A 66 11.53 6.41 0.66
CA ASN A 66 10.42 7.23 0.15
C ASN A 66 9.15 6.42 -0.19
N ILE A 67 9.08 5.16 0.23
CA ILE A 67 7.93 4.27 0.01
C ILE A 67 7.20 4.09 1.34
N GLY A 68 5.96 4.58 1.40
CA GLY A 68 5.04 4.41 2.53
C GLY A 68 4.04 3.29 2.25
N ASN A 69 3.94 2.35 3.18
CA ASN A 69 2.94 1.28 3.15
C ASN A 69 1.84 1.58 4.17
N TYR A 70 0.58 1.46 3.77
CA TYR A 70 -0.57 1.88 4.56
C TYR A 70 -1.60 0.77 4.67
N ASP A 71 -2.15 0.62 5.87
CA ASP A 71 -3.38 -0.12 6.10
C ASP A 71 -4.58 0.81 5.87
N LEU A 72 -5.63 0.30 5.22
CA LEU A 72 -6.84 1.05 4.89
C LEU A 72 -8.07 0.47 5.60
N SER A 73 -8.96 1.35 6.03
CA SER A 73 -10.35 0.98 6.29
C SER A 73 -11.31 1.88 5.54
N VAL A 74 -12.35 1.29 4.96
CA VAL A 74 -13.40 2.00 4.23
C VAL A 74 -14.70 1.84 5.00
N GLN A 75 -15.40 2.94 5.22
CA GLN A 75 -16.73 2.98 5.81
C GLN A 75 -17.68 3.59 4.81
N THR A 76 -18.77 2.88 4.52
CA THR A 76 -19.91 3.41 3.76
C THR A 76 -20.97 3.94 4.71
N GLU A 77 -22.12 4.39 4.19
CA GLU A 77 -23.30 4.70 5.02
C GLU A 77 -23.80 3.48 5.81
N ASN A 78 -23.59 2.28 5.27
CA ASN A 78 -23.84 1.03 5.98
C ASN A 78 -22.73 0.76 7.01
N PRO A 79 -23.03 0.13 8.16
CA PRO A 79 -22.07 -0.16 9.23
C PRO A 79 -20.96 -1.15 8.84
N THR A 80 -20.95 -1.65 7.60
CA THR A 80 -19.90 -2.53 7.07
C THR A 80 -18.61 -1.75 6.85
N ALA A 81 -17.56 -2.14 7.58
CA ALA A 81 -16.22 -1.65 7.37
C ALA A 81 -15.42 -2.62 6.48
N TYR A 82 -14.92 -2.14 5.34
CA TYR A 82 -14.03 -2.88 4.47
C TYR A 82 -12.56 -2.60 4.78
N LYS A 83 -11.66 -3.50 4.38
CA LYS A 83 -10.23 -3.40 4.63
C LYS A 83 -9.45 -3.38 3.32
N GLY A 84 -8.30 -2.74 3.33
CA GLY A 84 -7.43 -2.65 2.17
C GLY A 84 -6.01 -2.27 2.55
N GLN A 85 -5.21 -2.06 1.51
CA GLN A 85 -3.82 -1.64 1.64
C GLN A 85 -3.48 -0.63 0.54
N ALA A 86 -2.55 0.28 0.83
CA ALA A 86 -1.98 1.17 -0.16
C ALA A 86 -0.45 1.22 -0.06
N ILE A 87 0.18 1.45 -1.21
CA ILE A 87 1.60 1.77 -1.30
C ILE A 87 1.74 3.14 -1.97
N VAL A 88 2.57 3.99 -1.39
CA VAL A 88 2.79 5.36 -1.87
C VAL A 88 4.27 5.58 -2.09
N LYS A 89 4.65 6.03 -3.30
CA LYS A 89 6.01 6.46 -3.63
C LYS A 89 5.99 7.93 -3.99
N GLY A 90 6.59 8.77 -3.13
CA GLY A 90 6.41 10.22 -3.25
C GLY A 90 4.95 10.59 -3.03
N SER A 91 4.24 11.01 -4.08
CA SER A 91 2.80 11.29 -4.05
C SER A 91 1.95 10.29 -4.83
N ASP A 92 2.57 9.39 -5.58
CA ASP A 92 1.86 8.43 -6.43
C ASP A 92 1.47 7.23 -5.59
N MET A 93 0.21 6.84 -5.66
CA MET A 93 -0.41 5.82 -4.83
C MET A 93 -1.00 4.71 -5.71
N ALA A 94 -0.79 3.47 -5.27
CA ALA A 94 -1.61 2.34 -5.67
C ALA A 94 -2.32 1.79 -4.44
N LEU A 95 -3.58 1.38 -4.58
CA LEU A 95 -4.36 0.82 -3.49
C LEU A 95 -5.19 -0.38 -3.94
N THR A 96 -5.48 -1.25 -2.98
CA THR A 96 -6.44 -2.34 -3.14
C THR A 96 -7.39 -2.37 -1.95
N ILE A 97 -8.69 -2.44 -2.23
CA ILE A 97 -9.74 -2.58 -1.22
C ILE A 97 -10.46 -3.90 -1.44
N LYS A 98 -10.65 -4.66 -0.37
CA LYS A 98 -11.42 -5.90 -0.38
C LYS A 98 -12.82 -5.64 0.17
N PHE A 99 -13.83 -5.80 -0.68
CA PHE A 99 -15.24 -5.79 -0.31
C PHE A 99 -15.71 -7.21 0.01
N ILE A 100 -16.38 -7.38 1.16
CA ILE A 100 -16.92 -8.67 1.61
C ILE A 100 -18.41 -8.50 1.83
N ASP A 101 -19.21 -9.22 1.04
CA ASP A 101 -20.67 -9.24 1.14
C ASP A 101 -21.13 -10.71 1.21
N GLY A 102 -21.46 -11.17 2.42
CA GLY A 102 -21.64 -12.59 2.70
C GLY A 102 -20.41 -13.42 2.30
N ASN A 103 -20.60 -14.37 1.38
CA ASN A 103 -19.51 -15.19 0.82
C ASN A 103 -18.86 -14.60 -0.43
N LYS A 104 -19.33 -13.44 -0.91
CA LYS A 104 -18.80 -12.77 -2.10
C LYS A 104 -17.61 -11.90 -1.71
N HIS A 105 -16.50 -12.05 -2.44
CA HIS A 105 -15.30 -11.24 -2.28
C HIS A 105 -15.01 -10.48 -3.57
N THR A 106 -15.08 -9.15 -3.52
CA THR A 106 -14.75 -8.27 -4.65
C THR A 106 -13.49 -7.49 -4.29
N TYR A 107 -12.55 -7.38 -5.24
CA TYR A 107 -11.34 -6.59 -5.06
C TYR A 107 -11.37 -5.40 -6.01
N SER A 108 -11.30 -4.19 -5.44
CA SER A 108 -11.06 -2.95 -6.17
C SER A 108 -9.56 -2.64 -6.15
N THR A 109 -8.98 -2.34 -7.30
CA THR A 109 -7.60 -1.86 -7.43
C THR A 109 -7.62 -0.49 -8.06
N GLY A 110 -6.93 0.47 -7.44
CA GLY A 110 -6.91 1.85 -7.86
C GLY A 110 -5.51 2.43 -7.99
N LEU A 111 -5.41 3.47 -8.82
CA LEU A 111 -4.27 4.36 -8.92
C LEU A 111 -4.70 5.78 -8.58
N ALA A 112 -3.86 6.48 -7.84
CA ALA A 112 -4.17 7.81 -7.36
C ALA A 112 -2.91 8.66 -7.20
N LYS A 113 -3.11 9.97 -7.05
CA LYS A 113 -2.05 10.92 -6.71
C LYS A 113 -2.50 11.86 -5.60
N PHE A 114 -1.73 11.91 -4.52
CA PHE A 114 -1.96 12.86 -3.45
C PHE A 114 -1.59 14.28 -3.89
N LYS A 115 -2.38 15.25 -3.45
CA LYS A 115 -2.16 16.68 -3.58
C LYS A 115 -2.33 17.33 -2.22
N ARG A 116 -1.50 18.33 -1.90
CA ARG A 116 -1.72 19.16 -0.72
C ARG A 116 -2.78 20.21 -1.04
N ILE A 117 -3.74 20.40 -0.15
CA ILE A 117 -4.89 21.30 -0.35
C ILE A 117 -4.99 22.41 0.69
N TYR A 118 -4.42 22.24 1.89
CA TYR A 118 -4.29 23.30 2.89
C TYR A 118 -2.86 23.31 3.44
N ILE A 119 -2.17 24.45 3.30
CA ILE A 119 -0.73 24.57 3.58
C ILE A 119 -0.46 24.53 5.09
N GLU A 120 -1.28 25.23 5.88
CA GLU A 120 -1.09 25.36 7.33
C GLU A 120 -1.41 24.06 8.08
N GLU A 121 -2.55 23.43 7.76
CA GLU A 121 -3.00 22.17 8.39
C GLU A 121 -2.37 20.91 7.77
N ARG A 122 -1.50 21.08 6.77
CA ARG A 122 -0.90 19.99 5.98
C ARG A 122 -1.91 18.96 5.47
N ARG A 123 -3.10 19.40 5.05
CA ARG A 123 -4.15 18.50 4.58
C ARG A 123 -3.96 18.10 3.12
N PHE A 124 -4.37 16.88 2.82
CA PHE A 124 -4.24 16.28 1.50
C PHE A 124 -5.60 15.97 0.85
N SER A 125 -5.59 15.89 -0.47
CA SER A 125 -6.63 15.24 -1.27
C SER A 125 -5.99 14.24 -2.21
N TYR A 126 -6.80 13.33 -2.74
CA TYR A 126 -6.42 12.54 -3.91
C TYR A 126 -7.64 12.27 -4.77
N MET A 127 -7.39 11.98 -6.04
CA MET A 127 -8.37 11.40 -6.94
C MET A 127 -7.89 10.00 -7.28
N SER A 128 -8.74 9.00 -7.10
CA SER A 128 -8.46 7.62 -7.45
C SER A 128 -9.30 7.23 -8.67
N GLU A 129 -8.67 6.57 -9.63
CA GLU A 129 -9.33 5.82 -10.69
C GLU A 129 -9.17 4.34 -10.35
N TYR A 130 -10.26 3.56 -10.40
CA TYR A 130 -10.23 2.17 -9.95
C TYR A 130 -10.99 1.22 -10.86
N TYR A 131 -10.62 -0.06 -10.76
CA TYR A 131 -11.32 -1.18 -11.36
C TYR A 131 -11.61 -2.26 -10.31
N GLU A 132 -12.85 -2.73 -10.30
CA GLU A 132 -13.35 -3.83 -9.48
C GLU A 132 -13.44 -5.10 -10.31
N SER A 133 -12.67 -6.10 -9.89
CA SER A 133 -12.87 -7.47 -10.36
C SER A 133 -14.21 -7.99 -9.82
N ASP A 134 -15.20 -8.23 -10.69
CA ASP A 134 -16.45 -8.84 -10.24
C ASP A 134 -16.15 -10.26 -9.71
N ALA A 135 -16.62 -10.59 -8.50
CA ALA A 135 -16.38 -11.92 -7.93
C ALA A 135 -16.99 -13.05 -8.77
N ASN A 136 -17.92 -12.72 -9.65
CA ASN A 136 -18.45 -13.63 -10.67
C ASN A 136 -17.56 -13.56 -11.92
N ALA A 137 -16.30 -13.98 -11.80
CA ALA A 137 -15.29 -13.92 -12.85
C ALA A 137 -15.52 -14.88 -14.04
N ASN A 138 -16.77 -15.05 -14.47
CA ASN A 138 -17.05 -15.22 -15.89
C ASN A 138 -17.18 -13.81 -16.47
N ALA A 139 -16.05 -13.10 -16.57
CA ALA A 139 -15.94 -11.91 -17.38
C ALA A 139 -16.18 -12.33 -18.84
N SER A 140 -17.46 -12.42 -19.23
CA SER A 140 -17.80 -12.42 -20.65
C SER A 140 -17.29 -11.11 -21.23
N ALA A 141 -16.86 -11.12 -22.50
CA ALA A 141 -16.55 -9.89 -23.24
C ALA A 141 -17.68 -8.84 -23.16
N ASP A 142 -18.91 -9.28 -22.85
CA ASP A 142 -20.12 -8.47 -22.74
C ASP A 142 -20.41 -7.93 -21.33
N LYS A 143 -19.60 -8.28 -20.31
CA LYS A 143 -19.74 -7.81 -18.92
C LYS A 143 -18.38 -7.41 -18.36
N PRO A 144 -17.79 -6.30 -18.85
CA PRO A 144 -16.57 -5.77 -18.26
C PRO A 144 -16.82 -5.46 -16.77
N GLY A 145 -15.84 -5.69 -15.90
CA GLY A 145 -15.96 -5.41 -14.46
C GLY A 145 -16.34 -3.94 -14.18
N ASN A 146 -16.62 -3.64 -12.92
CA ASN A 146 -17.05 -2.30 -12.53
C ASN A 146 -15.83 -1.36 -12.43
N PHE A 147 -15.97 -0.10 -12.81
CA PHE A 147 -14.91 0.91 -12.71
C PHE A 147 -15.53 2.25 -12.35
N GLY A 148 -14.70 3.12 -11.78
CA GLY A 148 -15.15 4.43 -11.35
C GLY A 148 -14.00 5.29 -10.85
N SER A 149 -14.39 6.46 -10.36
CA SER A 149 -13.46 7.41 -9.76
C SER A 149 -13.99 7.94 -8.44
N GLU A 150 -13.05 8.32 -7.58
CA GLU A 150 -13.31 8.86 -6.25
C GLU A 150 -12.45 10.10 -6.03
N VAL A 151 -13.08 11.18 -5.57
CA VAL A 151 -12.38 12.37 -5.07
C VAL A 151 -12.45 12.35 -3.55
N CYS A 152 -11.29 12.32 -2.91
CA CYS A 152 -11.13 12.19 -1.47
C CYS A 152 -10.42 13.40 -0.88
N VAL A 153 -10.97 13.94 0.21
CA VAL A 153 -10.45 15.11 0.92
C VAL A 153 -10.21 14.75 2.38
N GLN A 154 -9.00 14.97 2.87
CA GLN A 154 -8.66 14.72 4.27
C GLN A 154 -9.49 15.63 5.18
N LYS A 155 -10.16 15.02 6.16
CA LYS A 155 -10.86 15.72 7.24
C LYS A 155 -9.82 16.47 8.10
N PRO A 156 -10.17 17.61 8.71
CA PRO A 156 -9.31 18.23 9.71
C PRO A 156 -8.90 17.23 10.77
N SER A 157 -7.65 17.29 11.23
CA SER A 157 -7.27 16.53 12.42
C SER A 157 -8.07 17.06 13.60
N ASN A 158 -8.83 16.18 14.28
CA ASN A 158 -9.41 16.52 15.57
C ASN A 158 -8.28 16.61 16.60
N THR A 159 -7.47 17.66 16.53
CA THR A 159 -6.60 18.08 17.63
C THR A 159 -7.48 18.73 18.68
N SER A 160 -8.23 17.93 19.44
CA SER A 160 -8.46 18.28 20.83
C SER A 160 -7.10 18.15 21.52
N SER A 161 -6.36 19.25 21.57
CA SER A 161 -5.16 19.35 22.40
C SER A 161 -5.56 18.99 23.83
N PRO A 162 -4.92 18.03 24.51
CA PRO A 162 -5.06 17.98 25.95
C PRO A 162 -4.39 19.26 26.48
N SER A 163 -5.21 20.09 27.12
CA SER A 163 -4.78 21.16 28.03
C SER A 163 -3.93 20.60 29.17
#